data_AF-E3BQB6-F1
#
_entry.id   AF-E3BQB6-F1
#
_cell.length_a   1.000
_cell.length_b   1.000
_cell.length_c   1.000
_cell.angle_alpha   90.00
_cell.angle_beta   90.00
_cell.angle_gamma   90.00
#
_symmetry.space_group_name_H-M   'P 1'
#
loop_
_entity.id
_entity.type
_entity.pdbx_description
1 polymer ?
#
loop_
_entity_poly.entity_id
_entity_poly.type
_entity_poly.pdbx_seq_one_letter_code
_entity_poly.pdbx_strand_id
1 'polypeptide(L)'
;MLLEFLDAFYSTGQVTILPMTAIFVIWFSIRGFNKYQIILCFPFFLIFITTFFFPYLARENIKHILNENVLIFEVSGSINEDLVLSELKSLHFILSENSHPIGEKIPIKIVTDKSRKQLSIYRDYLRKDKYWLYDEDYKYSRENNIGYIIIKD
;
A
#
# COMPACT_ATOMS: atom_id res chain seq x y z
N MET A 1 13.19 6.79 9.51
CA MET A 1 14.23 5.77 9.72
C MET A 1 13.81 4.36 9.33
N LEU A 2 12.84 3.70 9.99
CA LEU A 2 12.38 2.35 9.57
C LEU A 2 11.72 2.36 8.18
N LEU A 3 10.83 3.33 7.93
CA LEU A 3 10.17 3.51 6.63
C LEU A 3 11.18 3.82 5.51
N GLU A 4 12.07 4.78 5.72
CA GLU A 4 13.11 5.13 4.73
C GLU A 4 14.04 3.94 4.42
N PHE A 5 14.37 3.12 5.42
CA PHE A 5 15.14 1.89 5.21
C PHE A 5 14.36 0.87 4.38
N LEU A 6 13.06 0.69 4.67
CA LEU A 6 12.17 -0.17 3.90
C LEU A 6 12.03 0.32 2.45
N ASP A 7 11.84 1.61 2.23
CA ASP A 7 11.73 2.21 0.89
C ASP A 7 13.02 2.03 0.08
N ALA A 8 14.18 2.25 0.70
CA ALA A 8 15.48 2.01 0.06
C ALA A 8 15.68 0.51 -0.26
N PHE A 9 15.26 -0.37 0.65
CA PHE A 9 15.34 -1.82 0.46
C PHE A 9 14.43 -2.28 -0.68
N TYR A 10 13.21 -1.74 -0.79
CA TYR A 10 12.29 -2.04 -1.89
C TYR A 10 12.77 -1.50 -3.23
N SER A 11 13.24 -0.26 -3.29
CA SER A 11 13.78 0.34 -4.50
C SER A 11 14.98 -0.47 -5.03
N THR A 12 15.91 -0.82 -4.14
CA THR A 12 17.08 -1.64 -4.50
C THR A 12 16.68 -3.07 -4.85
N GLY A 13 15.72 -3.64 -4.11
CA GLY A 13 15.17 -4.98 -4.34
C GLY A 13 14.50 -5.10 -5.70
N GLN A 14 13.67 -4.15 -6.11
CA GLN A 14 12.98 -4.20 -7.41
C GLN A 14 13.93 -4.24 -8.60
N VAL A 15 15.02 -3.44 -8.54
CA VAL A 15 16.02 -3.41 -9.63
C VAL A 15 16.86 -4.69 -9.66
N THR A 16 17.12 -5.30 -8.50
CA THR A 16 18.02 -6.45 -8.38
C THR A 16 17.32 -7.82 -8.42
N ILE A 17 16.01 -7.89 -8.14
CA ILE A 17 15.20 -9.11 -8.15
C ILE A 17 15.16 -9.77 -9.53
N LEU A 18 14.93 -8.99 -10.60
CA LEU A 18 14.84 -9.51 -11.97
C LEU A 18 16.13 -10.21 -12.43
N PRO A 19 17.32 -9.57 -12.34
CA PRO A 19 18.56 -10.23 -12.71
C PRO A 19 18.92 -11.38 -11.77
N MET A 20 18.67 -11.25 -10.45
CA MET A 20 18.92 -12.35 -9.51
C MET A 20 18.03 -13.57 -9.78
N THR A 21 16.73 -13.38 -10.04
CA THR A 21 15.82 -14.49 -10.38
C THR A 21 16.22 -15.18 -11.66
N ALA A 22 16.62 -14.44 -12.70
CA ALA A 22 17.11 -15.02 -13.95
C ALA A 22 18.36 -15.89 -13.73
N ILE A 23 19.35 -15.39 -12.97
CA ILE A 23 20.54 -16.17 -12.59
C ILE A 23 20.15 -17.42 -11.81
N PHE A 24 19.19 -17.30 -10.89
CA PHE A 24 18.73 -18.40 -10.06
C PHE A 24 18.04 -19.51 -10.87
N VAL A 25 17.16 -19.14 -11.81
CA VAL A 25 16.46 -20.07 -12.70
C VAL A 25 17.44 -20.80 -13.62
N ILE A 26 18.41 -20.08 -14.19
CA ILE A 26 19.46 -20.67 -15.03
C ILE A 26 20.30 -21.65 -14.20
N TRP A 27 20.70 -21.25 -13.00
CA TRP A 27 21.56 -22.08 -12.16
C TRP A 27 20.84 -23.33 -11.63
N PHE A 28 19.55 -23.20 -11.29
CA PHE A 28 18.67 -24.31 -10.95
C PHE A 28 18.52 -25.30 -12.12
N SER A 29 18.31 -24.79 -13.33
CA SER A 29 18.12 -25.60 -14.54
C SER A 29 19.38 -26.40 -14.91
N ILE A 30 20.57 -25.87 -14.62
CA ILE A 30 21.86 -26.53 -14.97
C ILE A 30 22.32 -27.50 -13.88
N ARG A 31 22.15 -27.18 -12.59
CA ARG A 31 22.78 -27.94 -11.48
C ARG A 31 21.81 -28.54 -10.47
N GLY A 32 20.50 -28.29 -10.58
CA GLY A 32 19.51 -28.71 -9.59
C GLY A 32 19.57 -27.92 -8.28
N PHE A 33 18.70 -28.28 -7.32
CA PHE A 33 18.61 -27.60 -6.03
C PHE A 33 19.66 -28.10 -5.03
N ASN A 34 20.40 -27.20 -4.40
CA ASN A 34 21.39 -27.50 -3.37
C ASN A 34 21.10 -26.73 -2.08
N LYS A 35 21.46 -27.29 -0.91
CA LYS A 35 21.23 -26.69 0.42
C LYS A 35 21.79 -25.27 0.57
N TYR A 36 22.88 -24.93 -0.12
CA TYR A 36 23.47 -23.59 -0.09
C TYR A 36 22.64 -22.55 -0.86
N GLN A 37 21.78 -22.97 -1.78
CA GLN A 37 20.89 -22.08 -2.52
C GLN A 37 19.72 -21.58 -1.66
N ILE A 38 19.40 -22.24 -0.55
CA ILE A 38 18.39 -21.77 0.42
C ILE A 38 18.78 -20.40 1.01
N ILE A 39 20.07 -20.18 1.27
CA ILE A 39 20.58 -18.90 1.78
C ILE A 39 20.34 -17.77 0.76
N LEU A 40 20.50 -18.08 -0.53
CA LEU A 40 20.24 -17.14 -1.63
C LEU A 40 18.74 -16.88 -1.85
N CYS A 41 17.86 -17.79 -1.42
CA CYS A 41 16.40 -17.57 -1.42
C CYS A 41 15.93 -16.66 -0.29
N PHE A 42 16.73 -16.47 0.77
CA PHE A 42 16.31 -15.73 1.96
C PHE A 42 15.92 -14.26 1.69
N PRO A 43 16.65 -13.48 0.87
CA PRO A 43 16.22 -12.12 0.50
C PRO A 43 14.88 -12.10 -0.24
N PHE A 44 14.64 -13.06 -1.14
CA PHE A 44 13.37 -13.18 -1.85
C PHE A 44 12.22 -13.50 -0.90
N PHE A 45 12.45 -14.37 0.08
CA PHE A 45 11.47 -14.68 1.11
C PHE A 45 11.13 -13.44 1.95
N LEU A 46 12.13 -12.65 2.34
CA LEU A 46 11.91 -11.40 3.06
C LEU A 46 11.09 -10.41 2.22
N ILE A 47 11.44 -10.22 0.95
CA ILE A 47 10.70 -9.32 0.04
C ILE A 47 9.26 -9.80 -0.16
N PHE A 48 9.05 -11.11 -0.27
CA PHE A 48 7.71 -11.69 -0.41
C PHE A 48 6.86 -11.44 0.84
N ILE A 49 7.42 -11.70 2.03
CA ILE A 49 6.75 -11.39 3.31
C ILE A 49 6.42 -9.91 3.37
N THR A 50 7.39 -9.03 3.14
CA THR A 50 7.14 -7.60 3.27
C THR A 50 6.07 -7.18 2.27
N THR A 51 6.10 -7.65 1.02
CA THR A 51 5.12 -7.24 0.00
C THR A 51 3.70 -7.67 0.37
N PHE A 52 3.55 -8.86 0.95
CA PHE A 52 2.25 -9.39 1.35
C PHE A 52 1.70 -8.71 2.62
N PHE A 53 2.54 -8.47 3.63
CA PHE A 53 2.12 -7.89 4.90
C PHE A 53 2.09 -6.36 4.90
N PHE A 54 2.73 -5.69 3.94
CA PHE A 54 2.80 -4.23 3.92
C PHE A 54 1.44 -3.51 3.85
N PRO A 55 0.50 -3.91 2.96
CA PRO A 55 -0.82 -3.29 2.92
C PRO A 55 -1.58 -3.47 4.25
N TYR A 56 -1.32 -4.56 4.97
CA TYR A 56 -1.89 -4.75 6.31
C TYR A 56 -1.29 -3.76 7.32
N LEU A 57 0.04 -3.62 7.36
CA LEU A 57 0.71 -2.67 8.25
C LEU A 57 0.30 -1.21 7.98
N ALA A 58 0.18 -0.82 6.71
CA ALA A 58 -0.27 0.51 6.32
C ALA A 58 -1.69 0.81 6.81
N ARG A 59 -2.61 -0.16 6.68
CA ARG A 59 -3.97 -0.05 7.19
C ARG A 59 -4.04 0.09 8.70
N GLU A 60 -3.31 -0.74 9.43
CA GLU A 60 -3.28 -0.67 10.89
C GLU A 60 -2.69 0.67 11.37
N ASN A 61 -1.68 1.20 10.67
CA ASN A 61 -1.13 2.51 10.95
C ASN A 61 -2.19 3.63 10.75
N ILE A 62 -2.96 3.57 9.66
CA ILE A 62 -4.03 4.55 9.41
C ILE A 62 -5.13 4.45 10.47
N LYS A 63 -5.58 3.24 10.83
CA LYS A 63 -6.56 3.05 11.91
C LYS A 63 -6.04 3.60 13.23
N HIS A 64 -4.77 3.39 13.54
CA HIS A 64 -4.15 3.95 14.73
C HIS A 64 -4.21 5.48 14.72
N ILE A 65 -3.78 6.12 13.62
CA ILE A 65 -3.80 7.59 13.45
C ILE A 65 -5.24 8.14 13.53
N LEU A 66 -6.23 7.46 12.95
CA LEU A 66 -7.63 7.88 12.99
C LEU A 66 -8.30 7.72 14.36
N ASN A 67 -7.74 6.88 15.22
CA ASN A 67 -8.15 6.72 16.62
C ASN A 67 -7.43 7.70 17.56
N GLU A 68 -6.39 8.39 17.10
CA GLU A 68 -5.82 9.53 17.82
C GLU A 68 -6.75 10.75 17.73
N ASN A 69 -6.45 11.79 18.52
CA ASN A 69 -7.18 13.06 18.43
C ASN A 69 -6.87 13.75 17.10
N VAL A 70 -7.74 13.57 16.11
CA VAL A 70 -7.66 14.24 14.81
C VAL A 70 -7.97 15.72 15.01
N LEU A 71 -6.98 16.56 14.78
CA LEU A 71 -7.06 18.02 14.89
C LEU A 71 -7.57 18.65 13.60
N ILE A 72 -7.10 18.14 12.45
CA ILE A 72 -7.47 18.62 11.13
C ILE A 72 -7.70 17.42 10.22
N PHE A 73 -8.84 17.41 9.56
CA PHE A 73 -9.18 16.47 8.50
C PHE A 73 -9.64 17.31 7.30
N GLU A 74 -8.91 17.24 6.20
CA GLU A 74 -9.21 18.00 4.97
C GLU A 74 -9.29 17.03 3.80
N VAL A 75 -10.40 17.07 3.05
CA VAL A 75 -10.54 16.34 1.78
C VAL A 75 -10.64 17.35 0.66
N SER A 76 -9.75 17.27 -0.32
CA SER A 76 -9.81 18.19 -1.46
C SER A 76 -10.96 17.81 -2.40
N GLY A 77 -11.79 18.79 -2.79
CA GLY A 77 -12.88 18.60 -3.74
C GLY A 77 -14.28 18.69 -3.12
N SER A 78 -15.30 18.25 -3.85
CA SER A 78 -16.71 18.37 -3.45
C SER A 78 -17.24 17.15 -2.70
N ILE A 79 -16.38 16.43 -1.96
CA ILE A 79 -16.74 15.22 -1.23
C ILE A 79 -17.01 15.58 0.24
N ASN A 80 -18.05 15.00 0.83
CA ASN A 80 -18.37 15.22 2.24
C ASN A 80 -17.29 14.61 3.16
N GLU A 81 -16.60 15.48 3.91
CA GLU A 81 -15.50 15.10 4.80
C GLU A 81 -15.93 14.13 5.91
N ASP A 82 -17.12 14.33 6.48
CA ASP A 82 -17.63 13.50 7.59
C ASP A 82 -17.86 12.06 7.13
N LEU A 83 -18.37 11.89 5.91
CA LEU A 83 -18.58 10.57 5.31
C LEU A 83 -17.24 9.87 5.07
N VAL A 84 -16.27 10.58 4.49
CA VAL A 84 -14.93 10.03 4.25
C VAL A 84 -14.27 9.60 5.56
N LEU A 85 -14.37 10.42 6.61
CA LEU A 85 -13.79 10.11 7.91
C LEU A 85 -14.44 8.87 8.53
N SER A 86 -15.77 8.73 8.42
CA SER A 86 -16.50 7.56 8.94
C SER A 86 -16.10 6.27 8.22
N GLU A 87 -15.96 6.33 6.89
CA GLU A 87 -15.58 5.19 6.05
C GLU A 87 -14.10 4.83 6.18
N LEU A 88 -13.23 5.81 6.41
CA LEU A 88 -11.83 5.56 6.71
C LEU A 88 -11.66 4.80 8.04
N LYS A 89 -12.56 5.01 9.01
CA LYS A 89 -12.57 4.23 10.27
C LYS A 89 -13.06 2.80 10.05
N SER A 90 -14.01 2.58 9.13
CA SER A 90 -14.56 1.26 8.84
C SER A 90 -13.65 0.40 7.96
N LEU A 91 -12.83 1.03 7.09
CA LEU A 91 -11.78 0.44 6.24
C LEU A 91 -12.06 -1.03 5.87
N HIS A 92 -12.95 -1.23 4.91
CA HIS A 92 -13.41 -2.56 4.53
C HIS A 92 -12.37 -3.31 3.68
N PHE A 93 -12.16 -4.58 4.02
CA PHE A 93 -11.29 -5.50 3.30
C PHE A 93 -12.13 -6.38 2.36
N ILE A 94 -11.96 -6.23 1.04
CA ILE A 94 -12.47 -7.22 0.06
C ILE A 94 -11.37 -7.51 -0.97
N LEU A 95 -11.14 -8.81 -1.22
CA LEU A 95 -10.28 -9.32 -2.29
C LEU A 95 -10.73 -8.78 -3.66
N SER A 96 -9.75 -8.41 -4.49
CA SER A 96 -9.90 -7.69 -5.75
C SER A 96 -11.13 -8.10 -6.57
N GLU A 97 -12.01 -7.12 -6.82
CA GLU A 97 -12.87 -7.13 -7.99
C GLU A 97 -12.03 -6.65 -9.19
N ASN A 98 -12.30 -7.14 -10.40
CA ASN A 98 -11.61 -6.69 -11.62
C ASN A 98 -12.02 -5.25 -12.01
N SER A 99 -11.59 -4.28 -11.20
CA SER A 99 -11.77 -2.84 -11.45
C SER A 99 -10.44 -2.10 -11.31
N HIS A 100 -10.43 -0.83 -11.72
CA HIS A 100 -9.23 0.01 -11.68
C HIS A 100 -9.60 1.46 -11.32
N PRO A 101 -8.67 2.25 -10.74
CA PRO A 101 -8.89 3.66 -10.45
C PRO A 101 -8.99 4.48 -11.74
N ILE A 102 -9.87 5.48 -11.75
CA ILE A 102 -10.00 6.47 -12.81
C ILE A 102 -10.10 7.89 -12.25
N GLY A 103 -9.81 8.86 -13.13
CA GLY A 103 -9.97 10.27 -12.85
C GLY A 103 -8.81 10.86 -12.06
N GLU A 104 -9.09 11.99 -11.41
CA GLU A 104 -8.09 12.76 -10.68
C GLU A 104 -7.85 12.20 -9.28
N LYS A 105 -6.61 12.37 -8.82
CA LYS A 105 -6.20 12.06 -7.47
C LYS A 105 -6.82 13.04 -6.50
N ILE A 106 -7.57 12.54 -5.52
CA ILE A 106 -8.18 13.36 -4.48
C ILE A 106 -7.34 13.22 -3.20
N PRO A 107 -6.56 14.25 -2.82
CA PRO A 107 -5.76 14.19 -1.61
C PRO A 107 -6.61 14.35 -0.35
N ILE A 108 -6.26 13.56 0.66
CA ILE A 108 -6.80 13.64 2.03
C ILE A 108 -5.64 13.94 2.95
N LYS A 109 -5.82 14.92 3.82
CA LYS A 109 -4.82 15.33 4.80
C LYS A 109 -5.38 15.14 6.20
N ILE A 110 -4.62 14.43 7.02
CA ILE A 110 -4.96 14.13 8.40
C ILE A 110 -3.83 14.68 9.26
N VAL A 111 -4.18 15.54 10.21
CA VAL A 111 -3.24 16.05 11.21
C VAL A 111 -3.77 15.67 12.58
N THR A 112 -2.98 14.89 13.32
CA THR A 112 -3.21 14.58 14.73
C THR A 112 -2.30 15.43 15.60
N ASP A 113 -2.45 15.29 16.91
CA ASP A 113 -1.54 15.88 17.91
C ASP A 113 -0.09 15.39 17.77
N LYS A 114 0.10 14.16 17.27
CA LYS A 114 1.41 13.50 17.18
C LYS A 114 1.96 13.37 15.77
N SER A 115 1.09 13.30 14.76
CA SER A 115 1.49 12.90 13.43
C SER A 115 0.75 13.67 12.33
N ARG A 116 1.34 13.66 11.14
CA ARG A 116 0.72 14.17 9.92
C ARG A 116 0.71 13.03 8.92
N LYS A 117 -0.43 12.81 8.29
CA LYS A 117 -0.64 11.74 7.34
C LYS A 117 -1.26 12.29 6.07
N GLN A 118 -0.70 11.90 4.94
CA GLN A 118 -1.24 12.23 3.63
C GLN A 118 -1.72 10.96 2.96
N LEU A 119 -3.02 10.92 2.68
CA LEU A 119 -3.65 9.85 1.93
C LEU A 119 -4.14 10.41 0.60
N SER A 120 -4.47 9.52 -0.31
CA SER A 120 -5.15 9.89 -1.52
C SER A 120 -6.18 8.86 -1.92
N ILE A 121 -7.26 9.33 -2.54
CA ILE A 121 -8.30 8.48 -3.07
C ILE A 121 -8.47 8.67 -4.57
N TYR A 122 -8.85 7.60 -5.25
CA TYR A 122 -9.22 7.60 -6.66
C TYR A 122 -10.56 6.94 -6.82
N ARG A 123 -11.42 7.49 -7.68
CA ARG A 123 -12.72 6.88 -7.96
C ARG A 123 -12.53 5.56 -8.71
N ASP A 124 -13.32 4.56 -8.38
CA ASP A 124 -13.35 3.31 -9.13
C ASP A 124 -14.05 3.48 -10.48
N TYR A 125 -13.55 2.79 -11.52
CA TYR A 125 -14.12 2.82 -12.87
C TYR A 125 -15.54 2.23 -12.94
N LEU A 126 -15.76 1.11 -12.26
CA LEU A 126 -17.02 0.36 -12.33
C LEU A 126 -18.02 0.83 -11.29
N ARG A 127 -17.55 1.22 -10.09
CA ARG A 127 -18.39 1.60 -8.96
C ARG A 127 -18.20 3.06 -8.59
N LYS A 128 -19.22 3.86 -8.90
CA LYS A 128 -19.22 5.31 -8.70
C LYS A 128 -19.09 5.76 -7.25
N ASP A 129 -19.49 4.93 -6.30
CA ASP A 129 -19.45 5.11 -4.85
C ASP A 129 -18.18 4.53 -4.21
N LYS A 130 -17.36 3.78 -4.95
CA LYS A 130 -16.14 3.15 -4.45
C LYS A 130 -14.93 4.01 -4.78
N TYR A 131 -14.08 4.19 -3.78
CA TYR A 131 -12.86 4.97 -3.91
C TYR A 131 -11.66 4.16 -3.42
N TRP A 132 -10.69 3.93 -4.30
CA TRP A 132 -9.43 3.29 -3.98
C TRP A 132 -8.61 4.19 -3.07
N LEU A 133 -8.10 3.65 -1.97
CA LEU A 133 -7.32 4.38 -1.00
C LEU A 133 -5.83 4.05 -1.16
N TYR A 134 -5.02 5.09 -1.16
CA TYR A 134 -3.57 5.04 -1.24
C TYR A 134 -2.97 5.84 -0.09
N ASP A 135 -1.85 5.33 0.42
CA ASP A 135 -1.07 6.00 1.46
C ASP A 135 0.22 6.54 0.84
N GLU A 136 0.43 7.84 0.95
CA GLU A 136 1.55 8.50 0.28
C GLU A 136 2.91 8.16 0.87
N ASP A 137 2.95 7.71 2.14
CA ASP A 137 4.17 7.29 2.82
C ASP A 137 4.60 5.88 2.42
N TYR A 138 3.77 5.18 1.65
CA TYR A 138 3.89 3.75 1.38
C TYR A 138 3.95 3.46 -0.15
N LYS A 139 4.86 4.17 -0.83
CA LYS A 139 5.01 4.14 -2.30
C LYS A 139 6.14 3.21 -2.77
N TYR A 140 5.88 1.91 -2.83
CA TYR A 140 6.80 0.97 -3.49
C TYR A 140 6.24 0.41 -4.80
N SER A 141 4.96 0.56 -5.13
CA SER A 141 4.44 0.22 -6.48
C SER A 141 3.18 1.01 -6.86
N ARG A 142 2.86 1.07 -8.16
CA ARG A 142 1.63 1.68 -8.70
C ARG A 142 0.35 0.95 -8.32
N GLU A 143 0.46 -0.31 -7.89
CA GLU A 143 -0.68 -1.16 -7.54
C GLU A 143 -1.01 -1.14 -6.04
N ASN A 144 -0.25 -0.36 -5.26
CA ASN A 144 -0.24 -0.43 -3.80
C ASN A 144 -1.42 0.32 -3.16
N ASN A 145 -2.63 0.03 -3.62
CA ASN A 145 -3.83 0.41 -2.89
C ASN A 145 -3.81 -0.32 -1.53
N ILE A 146 -4.13 0.42 -0.49
CA ILE A 146 -4.25 -0.14 0.87
C ILE A 146 -5.67 -0.65 1.14
N GLY A 147 -6.61 -0.32 0.26
CA GLY A 147 -8.00 -0.76 0.30
C GLY A 147 -8.89 0.17 -0.52
N TYR A 148 -10.16 0.21 -0.16
CA TYR A 148 -11.12 1.17 -0.69
C TYR A 148 -12.06 1.64 0.41
N ILE A 149 -12.69 2.78 0.18
CA ILE A 149 -13.80 3.32 0.99
C ILE A 149 -15.04 3.43 0.10
N ILE A 150 -16.23 3.37 0.69
CA ILE A 150 -17.49 3.49 -0.04
C ILE A 150 -18.18 4.77 0.41
N ILE A 151 -18.21 5.78 -0.46
CA ILE A 151 -18.88 7.05 -0.19
C ILE A 151 -20.17 7.04 -0.98
N LYS A 152 -21.29 6.83 -0.28
CA LYS A 152 -22.63 6.91 -0.85
C LYS A 152 -23.13 8.33 -0.70
N ASP A 153 -23.54 8.93 -1.81
CA ASP A 153 -24.28 10.20 -1.83
C ASP A 153 -25.64 10.06 -1.12
#